data_AF-A0A6L3XX33-F1
#
_entry.id   AF-A0A6L3XX33-F1
#
_cell.length_a   1.000
_cell.length_b   1.000
_cell.length_c   1.000
_cell.angle_alpha   90.00
_cell.angle_beta   90.00
_cell.angle_gamma   90.00
#
_symmetry.space_group_name_H-M   'P 1'
#
loop_
_entity.id
_entity.type
_entity.pdbx_description
1 polymer ?
#
loop_
_entity_poly.entity_id
_entity_poly.type
_entity_poly.pdbx_seq_one_letter_code
_entity_poly.pdbx_strand_id
1 'polypeptide(L)'
;MLKPFIATAILLSSGWAIAAEPPLTAARYAQMLGVGMDVDWARTERGIREFDPLVVRDFQVKGIHHVRIRVAGEPTEARLIHLRKLVEACEQYGVIPIIAYQADEYKNDPKADTEKEVINWWIAVAHYFGQRSPLLGFDLIYEPADKLNHNVASLNRVYEKAIKDIHAIDASRMIFIAPRLRAAPEDLTSLKLPAHSQNYLLAEWHIFPWGPLKTNGKYPWTSGTAAEKAVIRTRINAALH
;
A
#
# COMPACT_ATOMS: atom_id res chain seq x y z
N MET A 1 23.01 -6.90 -77.59
CA MET A 1 23.68 -6.70 -76.28
C MET A 1 22.68 -6.06 -75.33
N LEU A 2 22.08 -6.84 -74.42
CA LEU A 2 21.19 -6.35 -73.36
C LEU A 2 21.78 -6.80 -72.02
N LYS A 3 22.08 -5.86 -71.13
CA LYS A 3 22.56 -6.12 -69.76
C LYS A 3 21.36 -6.40 -68.84
N PRO A 4 21.43 -7.33 -67.88
CA PRO A 4 20.40 -7.45 -66.86
C PRO A 4 20.69 -6.43 -65.73
N PHE A 5 19.68 -5.64 -65.37
CA PHE A 5 19.70 -4.84 -64.14
C PHE A 5 19.32 -5.77 -62.98
N ILE A 6 20.22 -5.91 -62.00
CA ILE A 6 19.94 -6.55 -60.72
C ILE A 6 19.25 -5.50 -59.85
N ALA A 7 17.98 -5.73 -59.52
CA ALA A 7 17.25 -4.93 -58.55
C ALA A 7 17.54 -5.47 -57.14
N THR A 8 18.30 -4.71 -56.35
CA THR A 8 18.52 -4.98 -54.93
C THR A 8 17.30 -4.53 -54.14
N ALA A 9 16.50 -5.49 -53.66
CA ALA A 9 15.42 -5.21 -52.72
C ALA A 9 16.01 -4.95 -51.32
N ILE A 10 15.90 -3.71 -50.84
CA ILE A 10 16.23 -3.35 -49.46
C ILE A 10 15.05 -3.78 -48.59
N LEU A 11 15.23 -4.87 -47.85
CA LEU A 11 14.33 -5.27 -46.76
C LEU A 11 14.55 -4.30 -45.59
N LEU A 12 13.67 -3.30 -45.46
CA LEU A 12 13.54 -2.51 -44.24
C LEU A 12 12.84 -3.39 -43.19
N SER A 13 13.62 -4.09 -42.38
CA SER A 13 13.12 -4.69 -41.15
C SER A 13 12.79 -3.56 -40.17
N SER A 14 11.52 -3.17 -40.07
CA SER A 14 11.03 -2.35 -38.97
C SER A 14 11.10 -3.19 -37.70
N GLY A 15 12.24 -3.17 -37.03
CA GLY A 15 12.37 -3.69 -35.67
C GLY A 15 11.46 -2.85 -34.78
N TRP A 16 10.35 -3.42 -34.34
CA TRP A 16 9.58 -2.84 -33.24
C TRP A 16 10.46 -2.98 -32.01
N ALA A 17 11.18 -1.91 -31.66
CA ALA A 17 11.79 -1.82 -30.35
C ALA A 17 10.63 -1.82 -29.34
N ILE A 18 10.36 -2.99 -28.75
CA ILE A 18 9.51 -3.09 -27.58
C ILE A 18 10.28 -2.33 -26.50
N ALA A 19 9.95 -1.05 -26.31
CA ALA A 19 10.45 -0.29 -25.19
C ALA A 19 10.03 -1.05 -23.93
N ALA A 20 11.00 -1.52 -23.14
CA ALA A 20 10.71 -2.15 -21.87
C ALA A 20 9.84 -1.19 -21.04
N GLU A 21 8.78 -1.71 -20.42
CA GLU A 21 7.99 -0.88 -19.52
C GLU A 21 8.90 -0.27 -18.44
N PRO A 22 8.71 1.01 -18.09
CA PRO A 22 9.55 1.63 -17.07
C PRO A 22 9.44 0.85 -15.75
N PRO A 23 10.50 0.77 -14.94
CA PRO A 23 10.44 0.05 -13.67
C PRO A 23 9.31 0.58 -12.78
N LEU A 24 8.62 -0.31 -12.07
CA LEU A 24 7.62 0.09 -11.09
C LEU A 24 8.33 0.75 -9.91
N THR A 25 8.06 2.03 -9.68
CA THR A 25 8.55 2.79 -8.51
C THR A 25 7.36 3.18 -7.64
N ALA A 26 7.62 3.53 -6.38
CA ALA A 26 6.62 4.09 -5.47
C ALA A 26 5.87 5.28 -6.09
N ALA A 27 6.55 6.16 -6.82
CA ALA A 27 5.94 7.29 -7.51
C ALA A 27 4.99 6.84 -8.65
N ARG A 28 5.42 5.90 -9.50
CA ARG A 28 4.56 5.34 -10.57
C ARG A 28 3.38 4.57 -9.95
N TYR A 29 3.63 3.79 -8.92
CA TYR A 29 2.61 3.02 -8.21
C TYR A 29 1.56 3.95 -7.59
N ALA A 30 1.96 5.01 -6.90
CA ALA A 30 1.05 6.01 -6.33
C ALA A 30 0.14 6.66 -7.40
N GLN A 31 0.66 6.92 -8.61
CA GLN A 31 -0.15 7.43 -9.73
C GLN A 31 -1.17 6.41 -10.22
N MET A 32 -0.83 5.11 -10.17
CA MET A 32 -1.73 4.02 -10.58
C MET A 32 -2.86 3.75 -9.58
N LEU A 33 -2.65 4.05 -8.29
CA LEU A 33 -3.63 3.77 -7.24
C LEU A 33 -4.99 4.44 -7.48
N GLY A 34 -5.01 5.66 -8.03
CA GLY A 34 -6.27 6.40 -8.23
C GLY A 34 -7.13 6.50 -6.96
N VAL A 35 -8.45 6.48 -7.12
CA VAL A 35 -9.39 6.39 -5.99
C VAL A 35 -9.48 4.95 -5.49
N GLY A 36 -9.41 4.74 -4.18
CA GLY A 36 -9.55 3.42 -3.58
C GLY A 36 -10.45 3.38 -2.36
N MET A 37 -10.52 2.21 -1.72
CA MET A 37 -11.37 1.98 -0.56
C MET A 37 -10.79 0.94 0.41
N ASP A 38 -11.02 1.15 1.71
CA ASP A 38 -10.76 0.14 2.73
C ASP A 38 -11.86 -0.94 2.73
N VAL A 39 -11.46 -2.20 2.85
CA VAL A 39 -12.39 -3.34 2.86
C VAL A 39 -12.12 -4.29 4.02
N ASP A 40 -13.18 -4.95 4.49
CA ASP A 40 -13.14 -5.86 5.66
C ASP A 40 -13.12 -7.35 5.30
N TRP A 41 -12.79 -7.67 4.05
CA TRP A 41 -12.83 -9.03 3.50
C TRP A 41 -11.90 -10.01 4.20
N ALA A 42 -10.91 -9.54 4.97
CA ALA A 42 -9.98 -10.37 5.74
C ALA A 42 -9.91 -9.99 7.23
N ARG A 43 -10.76 -9.07 7.70
CA ARG A 43 -10.72 -8.57 9.09
C ARG A 43 -11.75 -9.24 9.98
N THR A 44 -12.97 -9.37 9.49
CA THR A 44 -14.11 -9.88 10.28
C THR A 44 -14.55 -11.23 9.75
N GLU A 45 -15.10 -12.08 10.60
CA GLU A 45 -15.65 -13.35 10.16
C GLU A 45 -16.71 -13.18 9.06
N ARG A 46 -17.57 -12.16 9.22
CA ARG A 46 -18.59 -11.82 8.24
C ARG A 46 -17.97 -11.45 6.90
N GLY A 47 -16.99 -10.54 6.90
CA GLY A 47 -16.30 -10.13 5.68
C GLY A 47 -15.56 -11.28 4.98
N ILE A 48 -14.99 -12.21 5.75
CA ILE A 48 -14.35 -13.42 5.21
C ILE A 48 -15.39 -14.34 4.56
N ARG A 49 -16.52 -14.61 5.23
CA ARG A 49 -17.56 -15.53 4.73
C ARG A 49 -18.35 -14.97 3.56
N GLU A 50 -18.63 -13.67 3.54
CA GLU A 50 -19.49 -13.01 2.55
C GLU A 50 -18.72 -12.47 1.34
N PHE A 51 -17.39 -12.65 1.27
CA PHE A 51 -16.62 -12.18 0.13
C PHE A 51 -17.02 -12.92 -1.16
N ASP A 52 -17.45 -12.15 -2.16
CA ASP A 52 -17.69 -12.59 -3.53
C ASP A 52 -16.73 -11.83 -4.47
N PRO A 53 -15.89 -12.51 -5.27
CA PRO A 53 -14.99 -11.88 -6.24
C PRO A 53 -15.66 -10.87 -7.18
N LEU A 54 -16.95 -11.00 -7.49
CA LEU A 54 -17.68 -10.06 -8.34
C LEU A 54 -17.78 -8.65 -7.74
N VAL A 55 -17.63 -8.49 -6.42
CA VAL A 55 -17.59 -7.18 -5.79
C VAL A 55 -16.42 -6.33 -6.31
N VAL A 56 -15.30 -6.97 -6.66
CA VAL A 56 -14.11 -6.29 -7.18
C VAL A 56 -14.38 -5.74 -8.58
N ARG A 57 -15.07 -6.50 -9.43
CA ARG A 57 -15.56 -6.03 -10.72
C ARG A 57 -16.46 -4.81 -10.54
N ASP A 58 -17.42 -4.89 -9.62
CA ASP A 58 -18.37 -3.81 -9.38
C ASP A 58 -17.68 -2.54 -8.86
N PHE A 59 -16.61 -2.70 -8.07
CA PHE A 59 -15.73 -1.60 -7.65
C PHE A 59 -15.00 -0.98 -8.84
N GLN A 60 -14.39 -1.79 -9.70
CA GLN A 60 -13.70 -1.30 -10.89
C GLN A 60 -14.64 -0.52 -11.81
N VAL A 61 -15.86 -1.02 -12.05
CA VAL A 61 -16.89 -0.35 -12.86
C VAL A 61 -17.30 1.00 -12.27
N LYS A 62 -17.20 1.15 -10.94
CA LYS A 62 -17.46 2.41 -10.22
C LYS A 62 -16.24 3.35 -10.14
N GLY A 63 -15.12 3.00 -10.77
CA GLY A 63 -13.89 3.81 -10.77
C GLY A 63 -13.05 3.65 -9.50
N ILE A 64 -13.22 2.56 -8.74
CA ILE A 64 -12.31 2.19 -7.66
C ILE A 64 -11.16 1.38 -8.27
N HIS A 65 -9.94 1.90 -8.12
CA HIS A 65 -8.74 1.37 -8.77
C HIS A 65 -7.84 0.58 -7.80
N HIS A 66 -8.01 0.76 -6.49
CA HIS A 66 -7.33 -0.04 -5.48
C HIS A 66 -8.21 -0.33 -4.27
N VAL A 67 -7.86 -1.38 -3.52
CA VAL A 67 -8.47 -1.69 -2.23
C VAL A 67 -7.41 -1.94 -1.17
N ARG A 68 -7.60 -1.38 0.02
CA ARG A 68 -6.84 -1.71 1.23
C ARG A 68 -7.59 -2.80 2.00
N ILE A 69 -7.11 -4.03 1.86
CA ILE A 69 -7.65 -5.23 2.48
C ILE A 69 -7.16 -5.29 3.92
N ARG A 70 -8.03 -4.87 4.84
CA ARG A 70 -7.73 -4.92 6.27
C ARG A 70 -7.74 -6.37 6.73
N VAL A 71 -6.69 -6.78 7.44
CA VAL A 71 -6.51 -8.13 7.95
C VAL A 71 -6.10 -8.13 9.41
N ALA A 72 -6.66 -9.07 10.18
CA ALA A 72 -6.36 -9.26 11.60
C ALA A 72 -6.03 -10.74 11.90
N GLY A 73 -5.26 -10.94 12.97
CA GLY A 73 -4.83 -12.25 13.47
C GLY A 73 -3.67 -12.88 12.72
N GLU A 74 -3.24 -14.03 13.24
CA GLU A 74 -2.04 -14.78 12.82
C GLU A 74 -1.98 -15.15 11.33
N PRO A 75 -0.81 -15.25 10.70
CA PRO A 75 -0.69 -15.60 9.27
C PRO A 75 -0.85 -17.12 9.05
N THR A 76 -1.94 -17.71 9.52
CA THR A 76 -2.23 -19.14 9.33
C THR A 76 -2.39 -19.47 7.85
N GLU A 77 -2.15 -20.73 7.48
CA GLU A 77 -2.31 -21.20 6.10
C GLU A 77 -3.70 -20.85 5.54
N ALA A 78 -4.77 -21.08 6.30
CA ALA A 78 -6.12 -20.72 5.89
C ALA A 78 -6.28 -19.22 5.58
N ARG A 79 -5.66 -18.34 6.37
CA ARG A 79 -5.69 -16.89 6.15
C ARG A 79 -4.86 -16.49 4.95
N LEU A 80 -3.68 -17.09 4.75
CA LEU A 80 -2.86 -16.86 3.56
C LEU A 80 -3.58 -17.33 2.28
N ILE A 81 -4.26 -18.47 2.33
CA ILE A 81 -5.11 -18.96 1.23
C ILE A 81 -6.25 -17.98 0.94
N HIS A 82 -6.90 -17.46 1.99
CA HIS A 82 -7.95 -16.46 1.82
C HIS A 82 -7.42 -15.16 1.20
N LEU A 83 -6.32 -14.62 1.72
CA LEU A 83 -5.67 -13.42 1.16
C LEU A 83 -5.30 -13.62 -0.31
N ARG A 84 -4.80 -14.80 -0.70
CA ARG A 84 -4.53 -15.11 -2.11
C ARG A 84 -5.78 -14.99 -2.97
N LYS A 85 -6.91 -15.53 -2.54
CA LYS A 85 -8.18 -15.41 -3.27
C LYS A 85 -8.60 -13.96 -3.47
N LEU A 86 -8.40 -13.12 -2.45
CA LEU A 86 -8.70 -11.68 -2.54
C LEU A 86 -7.78 -10.98 -3.55
N VAL A 87 -6.48 -11.29 -3.51
CA VAL A 87 -5.47 -10.74 -4.43
C VAL A 87 -5.75 -11.18 -5.87
N GLU A 88 -5.99 -12.46 -6.11
CA GLU A 88 -6.31 -13.01 -7.43
C GLU A 88 -7.59 -12.39 -8.01
N ALA A 89 -8.61 -12.15 -7.19
CA ALA A 89 -9.82 -11.44 -7.62
C ALA A 89 -9.51 -9.98 -8.01
N CYS A 90 -8.67 -9.29 -7.23
CA CYS A 90 -8.21 -7.93 -7.54
C CYS A 90 -7.46 -7.89 -8.88
N GLU A 91 -6.50 -8.78 -9.09
CA GLU A 91 -5.75 -8.91 -10.34
C GLU A 91 -6.65 -9.22 -11.53
N GLN A 92 -7.60 -10.15 -11.37
CA GLN A 92 -8.54 -10.54 -12.42
C GLN A 92 -9.36 -9.35 -12.95
N TYR A 93 -9.74 -8.43 -12.07
CA TYR A 93 -10.58 -7.27 -12.42
C TYR A 93 -9.81 -5.96 -12.51
N GLY A 94 -8.47 -5.98 -12.48
CA GLY A 94 -7.65 -4.78 -12.65
C GLY A 94 -7.75 -3.78 -11.50
N VAL A 95 -8.00 -4.26 -10.28
CA VAL A 95 -7.95 -3.47 -9.04
C VAL A 95 -6.65 -3.81 -8.33
N ILE A 96 -5.93 -2.81 -7.83
CA ILE A 96 -4.67 -3.00 -7.11
C ILE A 96 -4.98 -3.43 -5.66
N PRO A 97 -4.53 -4.62 -5.20
CA PRO A 97 -4.71 -5.03 -3.82
C PRO A 97 -3.58 -4.50 -2.94
N ILE A 98 -3.93 -3.99 -1.75
CA ILE A 98 -2.99 -3.65 -0.68
C ILE A 98 -3.42 -4.44 0.56
N ILE A 99 -2.55 -5.29 1.10
CA ILE A 99 -2.82 -5.97 2.38
C ILE A 99 -2.42 -5.03 3.51
N ALA A 100 -3.35 -4.71 4.41
CA ALA A 100 -3.14 -3.79 5.52
C ALA A 100 -3.31 -4.50 6.87
N TYR A 101 -2.21 -4.69 7.61
CA TYR A 101 -2.23 -5.48 8.85
C TYR A 101 -2.66 -4.64 10.05
N GLN A 102 -3.68 -5.08 10.79
CA GLN A 102 -4.19 -4.35 11.96
C GLN A 102 -3.15 -4.19 13.07
N ALA A 103 -2.33 -5.22 13.33
CA ALA A 103 -1.30 -5.21 14.38
C ALA A 103 -1.81 -4.74 15.76
N ASP A 104 -3.05 -5.09 16.13
CA ASP A 104 -3.71 -4.55 17.34
C ASP A 104 -2.94 -4.85 18.64
N GLU A 105 -2.35 -6.04 18.78
CA GLU A 105 -1.56 -6.39 19.96
C GLU A 105 -0.32 -5.50 20.09
N TYR A 106 0.40 -5.28 18.99
CA TYR A 106 1.56 -4.41 18.94
C TYR A 106 1.20 -2.94 19.21
N LYS A 107 0.12 -2.42 18.62
CA LYS A 107 -0.34 -1.03 18.87
C LYS A 107 -0.64 -0.80 20.36
N ASN A 108 -1.24 -1.79 21.01
CA ASN A 108 -1.63 -1.73 22.43
C ASN A 108 -0.50 -2.01 23.42
N ASP A 109 0.53 -2.74 23.03
CA ASP A 109 1.67 -3.10 23.88
C ASP A 109 2.99 -3.16 23.08
N PRO A 110 3.55 -2.02 22.64
CA PRO A 110 4.70 -1.98 21.73
C PRO A 110 6.01 -2.38 22.43
N LYS A 111 6.19 -3.69 22.61
CA LYS A 111 7.35 -4.35 23.23
C LYS A 111 8.01 -5.34 22.27
N ALA A 112 9.20 -5.81 22.63
CA ALA A 112 10.01 -6.67 21.77
C ALA A 112 9.29 -7.91 21.21
N ASP A 113 8.43 -8.56 22.01
CA ASP A 113 7.69 -9.76 21.58
C ASP A 113 6.66 -9.42 20.49
N THR A 114 5.83 -8.41 20.74
CA THR A 114 4.84 -7.95 19.74
C THR A 114 5.48 -7.30 18.51
N GLU A 115 6.65 -6.66 18.65
CA GLU A 115 7.46 -6.21 17.50
C GLU A 115 7.85 -7.40 16.62
N LYS A 116 8.33 -8.48 17.26
CA LYS A 116 8.75 -9.71 16.58
C LYS A 116 7.57 -10.40 15.89
N GLU A 117 6.39 -10.41 16.50
CA GLU A 117 5.17 -10.96 15.90
C GLU A 117 4.80 -10.23 14.62
N VAL A 118 4.81 -8.89 14.61
CA VAL A 118 4.56 -8.09 13.39
C VAL A 118 5.57 -8.40 12.29
N ILE A 119 6.87 -8.47 12.64
CA ILE A 119 7.92 -8.78 11.67
C ILE A 119 7.73 -10.19 11.08
N ASN A 120 7.49 -11.19 11.93
CA ASN A 120 7.26 -12.57 11.50
C ASN A 120 6.00 -12.70 10.64
N TRP A 121 4.95 -11.95 10.95
CA TRP A 121 3.73 -11.90 10.15
C TRP A 121 4.05 -11.48 8.72
N TRP A 122 4.82 -10.40 8.55
CA TRP A 122 5.22 -9.91 7.24
C TRP A 122 6.18 -10.82 6.49
N ILE A 123 7.11 -11.48 7.19
CA ILE A 123 7.97 -12.52 6.60
C ILE A 123 7.12 -13.65 6.01
N ALA A 124 6.12 -14.13 6.76
CA ALA A 124 5.23 -15.19 6.30
C ALA A 124 4.44 -14.78 5.04
N VAL A 125 3.86 -13.58 5.05
CA VAL A 125 3.11 -13.05 3.89
C VAL A 125 4.03 -12.82 2.68
N ALA A 126 5.23 -12.26 2.88
CA ALA A 126 6.20 -12.01 1.82
C ALA A 126 6.67 -13.32 1.15
N HIS A 127 7.00 -14.36 1.92
CA HIS A 127 7.33 -15.68 1.35
C HIS A 127 6.16 -16.30 0.59
N TYR A 128 4.96 -16.17 1.15
CA TYR A 128 3.78 -16.79 0.58
C TYR A 128 3.41 -16.21 -0.78
N PHE A 129 3.44 -14.88 -0.94
CA PHE A 129 3.18 -14.24 -2.23
C PHE A 129 4.41 -14.24 -3.15
N GLY A 130 5.62 -14.09 -2.61
CA GLY A 130 6.85 -13.95 -3.38
C GLY A 130 6.70 -12.86 -4.45
N GLN A 131 7.16 -13.14 -5.67
CA GLN A 131 7.08 -12.19 -6.80
C GLN A 131 5.84 -12.41 -7.70
N ARG A 132 4.87 -13.25 -7.29
CA ARG A 132 3.74 -13.67 -8.15
C ARG A 132 2.74 -12.55 -8.45
N SER A 133 2.62 -11.58 -7.55
CA SER A 133 1.69 -10.46 -7.63
C SER A 133 2.45 -9.14 -7.59
N PRO A 134 2.97 -8.64 -8.73
CA PRO A 134 3.86 -7.47 -8.77
C PRO A 134 3.21 -6.16 -8.30
N LEU A 135 1.88 -6.02 -8.45
CA LEU A 135 1.14 -4.84 -8.02
C LEU A 135 0.61 -4.94 -6.58
N LEU A 136 0.76 -6.07 -5.90
CA LEU A 136 0.30 -6.20 -4.52
C LEU A 136 1.14 -5.32 -3.59
N GLY A 137 0.49 -4.42 -2.84
CA GLY A 137 1.13 -3.57 -1.83
C GLY A 137 1.03 -4.15 -0.42
N PHE A 138 2.01 -3.87 0.42
CA PHE A 138 2.03 -4.25 1.84
C PHE A 138 1.98 -3.02 2.73
N ASP A 139 0.89 -2.82 3.45
CA ASP A 139 0.72 -1.75 4.41
C ASP A 139 0.96 -2.29 5.82
N LEU A 140 2.16 -1.97 6.35
CA LEU A 140 2.76 -2.71 7.45
C LEU A 140 1.96 -2.66 8.74
N ILE A 141 1.34 -1.51 9.00
CA ILE A 141 0.52 -1.26 10.18
C ILE A 141 -0.62 -0.37 9.74
N TYR A 142 -1.81 -0.94 9.63
CA TYR A 142 -3.05 -0.19 9.44
C TYR A 142 -3.23 0.75 10.64
N GLU A 143 -3.02 2.04 10.40
CA GLU A 143 -3.22 3.13 11.36
C GLU A 143 -2.45 2.95 12.69
N PRO A 144 -1.16 3.38 12.78
CA PRO A 144 -0.46 3.46 14.06
C PRO A 144 -1.26 4.29 15.08
N ALA A 145 -1.55 3.67 16.22
CA ALA A 145 -2.49 4.20 17.22
C ALA A 145 -2.10 3.75 18.64
N ASP A 146 -2.99 4.02 19.60
CA ASP A 146 -2.88 3.55 20.99
C ASP A 146 -1.52 3.87 21.65
N LYS A 147 -0.91 2.93 22.36
CA LYS A 147 0.36 3.15 23.06
C LYS A 147 1.53 3.36 22.10
N LEU A 148 1.45 2.81 20.89
CA LEU A 148 2.48 2.99 19.85
C LEU A 148 2.66 4.46 19.45
N ASN A 149 1.63 5.31 19.58
CA ASN A 149 1.74 6.76 19.35
C ASN A 149 2.85 7.45 20.16
N HIS A 150 3.22 6.86 21.29
CA HIS A 150 4.22 7.38 22.21
C HIS A 150 5.59 6.70 22.08
N ASN A 151 5.74 5.76 21.13
CA ASN A 151 6.95 4.95 20.99
C ASN A 151 7.49 4.92 19.55
N VAL A 152 7.93 6.09 19.07
CA VAL A 152 8.54 6.26 17.73
C VAL A 152 9.78 5.38 17.52
N ALA A 153 10.52 5.08 18.59
CA ALA A 153 11.69 4.22 18.52
C ALA A 153 11.29 2.78 18.18
N SER A 154 10.22 2.27 18.77
CA SER A 154 9.66 0.95 18.44
C SER A 154 9.13 0.92 17.01
N LEU A 155 8.35 1.94 16.60
CA LEU A 155 7.81 2.04 15.25
C LEU A 155 8.91 1.97 14.18
N ASN A 156 9.97 2.78 14.35
CA ASN A 156 11.11 2.79 13.44
C ASN A 156 11.83 1.43 13.38
N ARG A 157 12.00 0.74 14.51
CA ARG A 157 12.61 -0.60 14.51
C ARG A 157 11.78 -1.63 13.75
N VAL A 158 10.45 -1.61 13.92
CA VAL A 158 9.57 -2.55 13.22
C VAL A 158 9.60 -2.30 11.72
N TYR A 159 9.48 -1.04 11.29
CA TYR A 159 9.59 -0.70 9.86
C TYR A 159 10.95 -1.07 9.29
N GLU A 160 12.05 -0.70 9.94
CA GLU A 160 13.40 -1.02 9.45
C GLU A 160 13.58 -2.53 9.23
N LYS A 161 13.20 -3.34 10.21
CA LYS A 161 13.35 -4.80 10.14
C LYS A 161 12.40 -5.43 9.13
N ALA A 162 11.10 -5.11 9.19
CA ALA A 162 10.10 -5.68 8.29
C ALA A 162 10.41 -5.32 6.82
N ILE A 163 10.75 -4.06 6.51
CA ILE A 163 11.12 -3.63 5.15
C ILE A 163 12.34 -4.41 4.67
N LYS A 164 13.38 -4.53 5.50
CA LYS A 164 14.59 -5.27 5.14
C LYS A 164 14.28 -6.74 4.84
N ASP A 165 13.51 -7.41 5.69
CA ASP A 165 13.19 -8.83 5.51
C ASP A 165 12.26 -9.06 4.32
N ILE A 166 11.26 -8.20 4.10
CA ILE A 166 10.39 -8.24 2.91
C ILE A 166 11.24 -8.05 1.65
N HIS A 167 12.10 -7.03 1.59
CA HIS A 167 12.91 -6.74 0.41
C HIS A 167 14.05 -7.74 0.16
N ALA A 168 14.47 -8.50 1.17
CA ALA A 168 15.34 -9.67 0.97
C ALA A 168 14.62 -10.80 0.21
N ILE A 169 13.29 -10.89 0.32
CA ILE A 169 12.45 -11.89 -0.37
C ILE A 169 11.99 -11.35 -1.74
N ASP A 170 11.56 -10.10 -1.80
CA ASP A 170 11.11 -9.40 -2.99
C ASP A 170 11.56 -7.94 -2.95
N ALA A 171 12.70 -7.67 -3.60
CA ALA A 171 13.35 -6.36 -3.60
C ALA A 171 12.52 -5.23 -4.23
N SER A 172 11.39 -5.55 -4.87
CA SER A 172 10.53 -4.60 -5.58
C SER A 172 9.13 -4.45 -4.96
N ARG A 173 8.88 -5.08 -3.81
CA ARG A 173 7.58 -5.03 -3.14
C ARG A 173 7.23 -3.58 -2.76
N MET A 174 6.05 -3.10 -3.16
CA MET A 174 5.55 -1.82 -2.68
C MET A 174 5.15 -1.93 -1.21
N ILE A 175 5.70 -1.07 -0.35
CA ILE A 175 5.44 -1.08 1.08
C ILE A 175 4.91 0.29 1.52
N PHE A 176 3.76 0.30 2.19
CA PHE A 176 3.20 1.47 2.84
C PHE A 176 3.60 1.53 4.30
N ILE A 177 3.86 2.75 4.75
CA ILE A 177 4.24 3.08 6.12
C ILE A 177 3.51 4.35 6.56
N ALA A 178 3.07 4.37 7.80
CA ALA A 178 2.45 5.55 8.42
C ALA A 178 3.31 6.11 9.56
N PRO A 179 3.23 7.43 9.82
CA PRO A 179 3.83 8.01 11.01
C PRO A 179 3.08 7.52 12.26
N ARG A 180 3.68 7.74 13.44
CA ARG A 180 2.91 7.61 14.68
C ARG A 180 1.80 8.65 14.64
N LEU A 181 0.66 8.38 15.27
CA LEU A 181 -0.57 9.17 15.11
C LEU A 181 -1.02 9.18 13.64
N ARG A 182 -1.84 8.21 13.26
CA ARG A 182 -2.43 8.01 11.91
C ARG A 182 -2.86 9.25 11.13
N ALA A 183 -3.14 10.38 11.78
CA ALA A 183 -3.55 11.64 11.15
C ALA A 183 -2.57 12.79 11.44
N ALA A 184 -1.26 12.54 11.51
CA ALA A 184 -0.23 13.55 11.74
C ALA A 184 0.86 13.47 10.65
N PRO A 185 0.59 13.94 9.42
CA PRO A 185 1.58 13.94 8.33
C PRO A 185 2.89 14.65 8.70
N GLU A 186 2.84 15.64 9.57
CA GLU A 186 4.02 16.35 10.11
C GLU A 186 5.04 15.41 10.79
N ASP A 187 4.59 14.26 11.30
CA ASP A 187 5.45 13.30 12.00
C ASP A 187 6.09 12.27 11.05
N LEU A 188 5.81 12.33 9.74
CA LEU A 188 6.53 11.54 8.74
C LEU A 188 8.05 11.77 8.79
N THR A 189 8.45 13.00 9.16
CA THR A 189 9.86 13.38 9.35
C THR A 189 10.55 12.64 10.50
N SER A 190 9.79 12.01 11.40
CA SER A 190 10.31 11.21 12.51
C SER A 190 10.70 9.78 12.11
N LEU A 191 10.28 9.35 10.92
CA LEU A 191 10.52 8.02 10.41
C LEU A 191 11.97 7.85 9.91
N LYS A 192 12.58 6.72 10.27
CA LYS A 192 13.95 6.35 9.90
C LYS A 192 13.89 5.12 9.01
N LEU A 193 13.90 5.36 7.70
CA LEU A 193 13.63 4.33 6.70
C LEU A 193 14.92 3.82 6.01
N PRO A 194 14.98 2.55 5.61
CA PRO A 194 16.15 2.02 4.91
C PRO A 194 16.38 2.70 3.54
N ALA A 195 17.53 3.34 3.34
CA ALA A 195 17.85 4.10 2.13
C ALA A 195 17.72 3.28 0.83
N HIS A 196 18.16 2.02 0.84
CA HIS A 196 18.11 1.12 -0.33
C HIS A 196 16.68 0.73 -0.76
N SER A 197 15.68 1.00 0.08
CA SER A 197 14.29 0.64 -0.16
C SER A 197 13.43 1.81 -0.66
N GLN A 198 13.95 3.04 -0.65
CA GLN A 198 13.15 4.26 -0.83
C GLN A 198 12.36 4.31 -2.14
N ASN A 199 12.85 3.67 -3.21
CA ASN A 199 12.13 3.59 -4.49
C ASN A 199 10.84 2.77 -4.44
N TYR A 200 10.58 2.05 -3.34
CA TYR A 200 9.45 1.14 -3.17
C TYR A 200 8.64 1.42 -1.89
N LEU A 201 8.98 2.49 -1.16
CA LEU A 201 8.24 2.90 0.04
C LEU A 201 7.25 4.01 -0.28
N LEU A 202 6.03 3.88 0.23
CA LEU A 202 4.97 4.86 0.16
C LEU A 202 4.61 5.33 1.57
N ALA A 203 4.66 6.64 1.80
CA ALA A 203 4.10 7.23 3.01
C ALA A 203 2.57 7.29 2.91
N GLU A 204 1.88 6.89 3.97
CA GLU A 204 0.42 7.00 4.10
C GLU A 204 0.05 7.74 5.39
N TRP A 205 -1.05 8.48 5.35
CA TRP A 205 -1.66 9.12 6.51
C TRP A 205 -3.15 9.37 6.25
N HIS A 206 -3.90 9.54 7.33
CA HIS A 206 -5.35 9.64 7.29
C HIS A 206 -5.81 11.09 7.51
N ILE A 207 -6.82 11.51 6.75
CA ILE A 207 -7.59 12.74 6.99
C ILE A 207 -9.03 12.34 7.23
N PHE A 208 -9.54 12.64 8.42
CA PHE A 208 -10.92 12.31 8.76
C PHE A 208 -11.91 13.34 8.19
N PRO A 209 -13.11 12.92 7.78
CA PRO A 209 -14.10 13.78 7.10
C PRO A 209 -14.58 14.96 7.95
N TRP A 210 -14.40 14.88 9.26
CA TRP A 210 -14.71 15.94 10.20
C TRP A 210 -13.62 17.05 10.24
N GLY A 211 -12.57 16.90 9.43
CA GLY A 211 -11.48 17.85 9.35
C GLY A 211 -10.34 17.56 10.33
N PRO A 212 -9.24 18.31 10.20
CA PRO A 212 -7.93 17.88 10.65
C PRO A 212 -7.71 17.92 12.17
N LEU A 213 -8.49 18.70 12.93
CA LEU A 213 -8.29 18.87 14.37
C LEU A 213 -9.63 19.05 15.09
N LYS A 214 -9.77 18.44 16.26
CA LYS A 214 -10.93 18.66 17.15
C LYS A 214 -10.66 19.92 17.99
N THR A 215 -11.44 20.98 17.79
CA THR A 215 -11.36 22.22 18.59
C THR A 215 -12.58 22.31 19.49
N ASN A 216 -12.39 22.41 20.81
CA ASN A 216 -13.47 22.49 21.81
C ASN A 216 -14.54 21.40 21.64
N GLY A 217 -14.11 20.18 21.36
CA GLY A 217 -15.04 19.05 21.18
C GLY A 217 -15.67 18.97 19.79
N LYS A 218 -15.50 19.98 18.92
CA LYS A 218 -16.08 20.05 17.58
C LYS A 218 -15.03 19.88 16.50
N TYR A 219 -15.53 19.43 15.37
CA TYR A 219 -14.77 19.20 14.17
C TYR A 219 -15.02 20.37 13.21
N PRO A 220 -13.97 21.00 12.65
CA PRO A 220 -14.09 22.25 11.94
C PRO A 220 -14.75 22.07 10.57
N TRP A 221 -14.77 20.86 9.99
CA TRP A 221 -15.40 20.65 8.68
C TRP A 221 -16.92 20.55 8.82
N THR A 222 -17.63 21.55 8.28
CA THR A 222 -19.10 21.59 8.30
C THR A 222 -19.70 21.70 6.90
N SER A 223 -19.33 22.72 6.15
CA SER A 223 -19.98 23.10 4.88
C SER A 223 -19.01 23.21 3.70
N GLY A 224 -17.72 22.97 3.93
CA GLY A 224 -16.66 23.09 2.92
C GLY A 224 -16.26 24.53 2.64
N THR A 225 -16.24 25.39 3.67
CA THR A 225 -15.80 26.79 3.53
C THR A 225 -14.35 26.87 3.03
N ALA A 226 -13.96 28.03 2.49
CA ALA A 226 -12.58 28.23 2.03
C ALA A 226 -11.55 28.01 3.15
N ALA A 227 -11.87 28.43 4.37
CA ALA A 227 -11.03 28.21 5.55
C ALA A 227 -10.91 26.71 5.88
N GLU A 228 -12.03 25.99 5.91
CA GLU A 228 -12.04 24.53 6.16
C GLU A 228 -11.20 23.77 5.12
N LYS A 229 -11.35 24.11 3.83
CA LYS A 229 -10.53 23.57 2.73
C LYS A 229 -9.06 23.91 2.89
N ALA A 230 -8.73 25.12 3.36
CA ALA A 230 -7.35 25.54 3.59
C ALA A 230 -6.68 24.67 4.67
N VAL A 231 -7.38 24.35 5.78
CA VAL A 231 -6.78 23.50 6.83
C VAL A 231 -6.47 22.09 6.33
N ILE A 232 -7.32 21.50 5.47
CA ILE A 232 -7.03 20.22 4.82
C ILE A 232 -5.79 20.34 3.91
N ARG A 233 -5.73 21.37 3.06
CA ARG A 233 -4.59 21.59 2.16
C ARG A 233 -3.28 21.79 2.92
N THR A 234 -3.29 22.52 4.03
CA THR A 234 -2.10 22.71 4.88
C THR A 234 -1.56 21.36 5.36
N ARG A 235 -2.43 20.42 5.74
CA ARG A 235 -2.00 19.07 6.13
C ARG A 235 -1.44 18.23 4.99
N ILE A 236 -2.06 18.32 3.82
CA ILE A 236 -1.52 17.66 2.62
C ILE A 236 -0.12 18.21 2.31
N ASN A 237 0.05 19.53 2.34
CA ASN A 237 1.33 20.18 2.07
C ASN A 237 2.41 19.80 3.09
N ALA A 238 2.05 19.57 4.36
CA ALA A 238 3.00 19.13 5.38
C ALA A 238 3.63 17.75 5.08
N ALA A 239 2.98 16.90 4.28
CA ALA A 239 3.53 15.62 3.85
C ALA A 239 4.38 15.69 2.56
N LEU A 240 4.36 16.83 1.87
CA LEU A 240 5.07 17.03 0.59
C LEU A 240 6.44 17.72 0.77
N HIS A 241 6.81 18.04 2.01
CA HIS A 241 8.03 18.74 2.40
C HIS A 241 8.90 17.87 3.31
#